data_AF-A0A850NUH8-F1
#
_entry.id   AF-A0A850NUH8-F1
#
_cell.length_a   1.000
_cell.length_b   1.000
_cell.length_c   1.000
_cell.angle_alpha   90.00
_cell.angle_beta   90.00
_cell.angle_gamma   90.00
#
_symmetry.space_group_name_H-M   'P 1'
#
loop_
_entity.id
_entity.type
_entity.pdbx_description
1 polymer ?
#
loop_
_entity_poly.entity_id
_entity_poly.type
_entity_poly.pdbx_seq_one_letter_code
_entity_poly.pdbx_strand_id
1 'polypeptide(L)'
;LAHLPRGVVGAAVAHLGLGLTVLGLAAMSQARTDIVAVQPGQEVDFGGYRWTLDAVSEAPGPNYSARIATISVREGGRLVTALHPAERRFAQGAQTTQETAIHTNLLVDLYAVLGDTAPGGVVLRLHVNPLAPFLWLGALVMALGGGLSLSDRRLRVGAPRRAHPAAGRR
;
A
#
# COMPACT_ATOMS: atom_id res chain seq x y z
N LEU A 1 29.28 6.15 -17.13
CA LEU A 1 28.80 5.64 -15.82
C LEU A 1 29.88 4.91 -15.00
N ALA A 2 30.85 4.22 -15.61
CA ALA A 2 31.86 3.40 -14.90
C ALA A 2 32.94 4.15 -14.08
N HIS A 3 32.98 5.49 -14.08
CA HIS A 3 34.01 6.29 -13.40
C HIS A 3 33.51 7.18 -12.25
N LEU A 4 32.21 7.12 -11.91
CA LEU A 4 31.65 7.93 -10.82
C LEU A 4 31.78 7.20 -9.47
N PRO A 5 32.12 7.90 -8.37
CA PRO A 5 32.09 7.33 -7.03
C PRO A 5 30.70 6.77 -6.70
N ARG A 6 30.67 5.64 -5.99
CA ARG A 6 29.42 4.97 -5.61
C ARG A 6 28.57 5.85 -4.69
N GLY A 7 29.21 6.72 -3.90
CA GLY A 7 28.53 7.76 -3.12
C GLY A 7 27.68 8.72 -3.96
N VAL A 8 28.20 9.19 -5.10
CA VAL A 8 27.48 10.14 -5.99
C VAL A 8 26.29 9.44 -6.65
N VAL A 9 26.49 8.21 -7.13
CA VAL A 9 25.41 7.39 -7.69
C VAL A 9 24.36 7.07 -6.62
N GLY A 10 24.78 6.70 -5.41
CA GLY A 10 23.88 6.43 -4.29
C GLY A 10 23.05 7.65 -3.88
N ALA A 11 23.66 8.83 -3.82
CA ALA A 11 22.95 10.08 -3.57
C ALA A 11 21.93 10.39 -4.67
N ALA A 12 22.27 10.22 -5.94
CA ALA A 12 21.35 10.44 -7.06
C ALA A 12 20.17 9.46 -7.02
N VAL A 13 20.42 8.16 -6.75
CA VAL A 13 19.36 7.15 -6.58
C VAL A 13 18.47 7.50 -5.40
N ALA A 14 19.03 7.96 -4.28
CA ALA A 14 18.24 8.37 -3.13
C ALA A 14 17.32 9.56 -3.46
N HIS A 15 17.82 10.58 -4.17
CA HIS A 15 16.97 11.71 -4.59
C HIS A 15 15.92 11.33 -5.62
N LEU A 16 16.20 10.36 -6.50
CA LEU A 16 15.17 9.76 -7.37
C LEU A 16 14.04 9.14 -6.53
N GLY A 17 14.39 8.40 -5.48
CA GLY A 17 13.41 7.85 -4.54
C GLY A 17 12.56 8.93 -3.87
N LEU A 18 13.19 10.03 -3.44
CA LEU A 18 12.46 11.20 -2.92
C LEU A 18 11.49 11.78 -3.96
N GLY A 19 11.93 11.90 -5.22
CA GLY A 19 11.07 12.35 -6.32
C GLY A 19 9.86 11.45 -6.53
N LEU A 20 10.03 10.13 -6.46
CA LEU A 20 8.93 9.17 -6.54
C LEU A 20 7.95 9.32 -5.37
N THR A 21 8.46 9.50 -4.15
CA THR A 21 7.62 9.75 -2.98
C THR A 21 6.83 11.05 -3.12
N VAL A 22 7.46 12.15 -3.55
CA VAL A 22 6.78 13.44 -3.79
C VAL A 22 5.71 13.31 -4.86
N LEU A 23 5.98 12.58 -5.96
CA LEU A 23 4.99 12.28 -6.98
C LEU A 23 3.79 11.50 -6.42
N GLY A 24 4.05 10.47 -5.61
CA GLY A 24 3.02 9.71 -4.91
C GLY A 24 2.17 10.59 -3.99
N LEU A 25 2.79 11.47 -3.19
CA LEU A 25 2.11 12.43 -2.33
C LEU A 25 1.22 13.41 -3.11
N ALA A 26 1.75 13.95 -4.21
CA ALA A 26 1.00 14.86 -5.07
C ALA A 26 -0.21 14.17 -5.72
N ALA A 27 -0.08 12.91 -6.14
CA ALA A 27 -1.22 12.15 -6.62
C ALA A 27 -2.23 11.84 -5.50
N MET A 28 -1.75 11.46 -4.32
CA MET A 28 -2.60 11.18 -3.16
C MET A 28 -3.46 12.36 -2.71
N SER A 29 -3.10 13.60 -3.05
CA SER A 29 -4.00 14.75 -2.81
C SER A 29 -5.30 14.67 -3.61
N GLN A 30 -5.38 13.81 -4.62
CA GLN A 30 -6.57 13.49 -5.40
C GLN A 30 -7.25 12.18 -4.97
N ALA A 31 -6.82 11.58 -3.86
CA ALA A 31 -7.48 10.41 -3.29
C ALA A 31 -8.96 10.71 -3.00
N ARG A 32 -9.83 9.76 -3.36
CA ARG A 32 -11.27 9.90 -3.20
C ARG A 32 -11.78 8.87 -2.22
N THR A 33 -12.73 9.28 -1.38
CA THR A 33 -13.44 8.39 -0.45
C THR A 33 -14.94 8.63 -0.61
N ASP A 34 -15.72 7.55 -0.55
CA ASP A 34 -17.18 7.62 -0.50
C ASP A 34 -17.74 6.58 0.49
N ILE A 35 -18.88 6.90 1.10
CA ILE A 35 -19.58 6.06 2.06
C ILE A 35 -21.01 5.88 1.56
N VAL A 36 -21.32 4.67 1.12
CA VAL A 36 -22.58 4.35 0.43
C VAL A 36 -23.30 3.22 1.13
N ALA A 37 -24.62 3.34 1.27
CA ALA A 37 -25.47 2.24 1.69
C ALA A 37 -25.96 1.51 0.44
N VAL A 38 -25.67 0.21 0.36
CA VAL A 38 -25.93 -0.61 -0.83
C VAL A 38 -26.60 -1.93 -0.47
N GLN A 39 -27.50 -2.39 -1.33
CA GLN A 39 -28.11 -3.71 -1.23
C GLN A 39 -27.41 -4.71 -2.15
N PRO A 40 -27.46 -6.03 -1.87
CA PRO A 40 -26.95 -7.03 -2.80
C PRO A 40 -27.59 -6.89 -4.20
N GLY A 41 -26.76 -6.96 -5.23
CA GLY A 41 -27.11 -6.70 -6.63
C GLY A 41 -27.03 -5.23 -7.06
N GLN A 42 -26.84 -4.29 -6.14
CA GLN A 42 -26.75 -2.87 -6.46
C GLN A 42 -25.36 -2.47 -6.95
N GLU A 43 -25.33 -1.55 -7.91
CA GLU A 43 -24.12 -0.96 -8.46
C GLU A 43 -23.93 0.49 -7.97
N VAL A 44 -22.67 0.89 -7.79
CA VAL A 44 -22.25 2.25 -7.45
C VAL A 44 -21.10 2.64 -8.38
N ASP A 45 -21.27 3.74 -9.12
CA ASP A 45 -20.21 4.32 -9.92
C ASP A 45 -19.41 5.31 -9.06
N PHE A 46 -18.15 4.98 -8.75
CA PHE A 46 -17.29 5.79 -7.90
C PHE A 46 -15.81 5.72 -8.33
N GLY A 47 -15.18 6.90 -8.44
CA GLY A 47 -13.76 7.03 -8.74
C GLY A 47 -13.33 6.50 -10.11
N GLY A 48 -14.25 6.45 -11.09
CA GLY A 48 -14.00 5.88 -12.43
C GLY A 48 -14.24 4.37 -12.52
N TYR A 49 -14.64 3.75 -11.41
CA TYR A 49 -14.94 2.32 -11.33
C TYR A 49 -16.41 2.10 -11.01
N ARG A 50 -16.93 0.98 -11.48
CA ARG A 50 -18.23 0.45 -11.09
C ARG A 50 -18.06 -0.63 -10.04
N TRP A 51 -18.61 -0.39 -8.87
CA TRP A 51 -18.57 -1.27 -7.72
C TRP A 51 -19.93 -1.96 -7.60
N THR A 52 -19.96 -3.28 -7.70
CA THR A 52 -21.19 -4.06 -7.56
C THR A 52 -21.10 -4.85 -6.27
N LEU A 53 -22.07 -4.68 -5.36
CA LEU A 53 -22.19 -5.56 -4.20
C LEU A 53 -22.85 -6.86 -4.67
N ASP A 54 -22.07 -7.91 -4.90
CA ASP A 54 -22.60 -9.16 -5.44
C ASP A 54 -23.39 -9.94 -4.37
N ALA A 55 -22.82 -10.04 -3.17
CA ALA A 55 -23.42 -10.77 -2.07
C ALA A 55 -22.85 -10.33 -0.72
N VAL A 56 -23.61 -10.59 0.35
CA VAL A 56 -23.12 -10.53 1.72
C VAL A 56 -23.42 -11.88 2.36
N SER A 57 -22.40 -12.55 2.89
CA SER A 57 -22.51 -13.85 3.54
C SER A 57 -22.04 -13.79 4.98
N GLU A 58 -22.61 -14.63 5.83
CA GLU A 58 -22.10 -14.89 7.16
C GLU A 58 -21.28 -16.18 7.15
N ALA A 59 -20.10 -16.15 7.77
CA ALA A 59 -19.21 -17.29 7.89
C ALA A 59 -18.80 -17.48 9.35
N PRO A 60 -18.98 -18.67 9.94
CA PRO A 60 -18.49 -18.95 11.28
C PRO A 60 -16.95 -19.07 11.27
N GLY A 61 -16.28 -18.35 12.16
CA GLY A 61 -14.87 -18.50 12.47
C GLY A 61 -14.64 -19.32 13.74
N PRO A 62 -13.38 -19.65 14.11
CA PRO A 62 -13.08 -20.48 15.27
C PRO A 62 -13.55 -19.90 16.61
N ASN A 63 -13.57 -18.58 16.73
CA ASN A 63 -13.95 -17.83 17.93
C ASN A 63 -14.67 -16.50 17.62
N TYR A 64 -15.11 -16.32 16.37
CA TYR A 64 -15.83 -15.13 15.90
C TYR A 64 -16.89 -15.52 14.86
N SER A 65 -17.90 -14.68 14.68
CA SER A 65 -18.72 -14.71 13.47
C SER A 65 -18.22 -13.65 12.50
N ALA A 66 -18.14 -13.99 11.21
CA ALA A 66 -17.72 -13.06 10.17
C ALA A 66 -18.91 -12.71 9.27
N ARG A 67 -19.02 -11.45 8.89
CA ARG A 67 -19.84 -11.02 7.74
C ARG A 67 -18.90 -10.60 6.63
N ILE A 68 -19.00 -11.21 5.46
CA ILE A 68 -18.11 -10.99 4.32
C ILE A 68 -18.95 -10.42 3.18
N ALA A 69 -18.55 -9.28 2.63
CA ALA A 69 -19.14 -8.75 1.41
C ALA A 69 -18.30 -9.18 0.21
N THR A 70 -18.94 -9.59 -0.89
CA THR A 70 -18.29 -9.85 -2.17
C THR A 70 -18.58 -8.66 -3.08
N ILE A 71 -17.55 -7.96 -3.52
CA ILE A 71 -17.68 -6.73 -4.30
C ILE A 71 -16.88 -6.87 -5.59
N SER A 72 -17.57 -6.94 -6.73
CA SER A 72 -16.94 -6.88 -8.05
C SER A 72 -16.64 -5.44 -8.43
N VAL A 73 -15.41 -5.18 -8.90
CA VAL A 73 -15.01 -3.86 -9.39
C VAL A 73 -14.70 -3.94 -10.88
N ARG A 74 -15.38 -3.10 -11.67
CA ARG A 74 -15.24 -3.03 -13.13
C ARG A 74 -14.80 -1.65 -13.59
N GLU A 75 -14.01 -1.59 -14.65
CA GLU A 75 -13.61 -0.36 -15.35
C GLU A 75 -13.90 -0.54 -16.84
N GLY A 76 -14.70 0.37 -17.42
CA GLY A 76 -15.11 0.25 -18.82
C GLY A 76 -15.80 -1.07 -19.18
N GLY A 77 -16.53 -1.67 -18.23
CA GLY A 77 -17.20 -2.97 -18.40
C GLY A 77 -16.31 -4.20 -18.20
N ARG A 78 -14.99 -4.04 -18.09
CA ARG A 78 -14.06 -5.14 -17.81
C ARG A 78 -13.91 -5.34 -16.30
N LEU A 79 -13.94 -6.59 -15.85
CA LEU A 79 -13.63 -6.93 -14.46
C LEU A 79 -12.16 -6.62 -14.16
N VAL A 80 -11.94 -5.75 -13.16
CA VAL A 80 -10.61 -5.42 -12.65
C VAL A 80 -10.25 -6.38 -11.53
N THR A 81 -11.14 -6.55 -10.55
CA THR A 81 -10.92 -7.39 -9.37
C THR A 81 -12.23 -7.70 -8.64
N ALA A 82 -12.17 -8.63 -7.70
CA ALA A 82 -13.23 -8.88 -6.71
C ALA A 82 -12.66 -8.72 -5.30
N LEU A 83 -13.25 -7.84 -4.51
CA LEU A 83 -12.85 -7.50 -3.16
C LEU A 83 -13.75 -8.20 -2.14
N HIS A 84 -13.15 -8.69 -1.06
CA HIS A 84 -13.86 -9.46 -0.03
C HIS A 84 -13.66 -8.86 1.37
N PRO A 85 -14.13 -7.62 1.63
CA PRO A 85 -13.99 -7.05 2.96
C PRO A 85 -14.87 -7.79 3.97
N ALA A 86 -14.39 -7.87 5.21
CA ALA A 86 -15.06 -8.63 6.26
C ALA A 86 -15.20 -7.82 7.55
N GLU A 87 -16.28 -8.09 8.28
CA GLU A 87 -16.48 -7.68 9.66
C GLU A 87 -16.44 -8.93 10.53
N ARG A 88 -15.60 -8.95 11.56
CA ARG A 88 -15.47 -10.05 12.52
C ARG A 88 -16.00 -9.62 13.88
N ARG A 89 -16.93 -10.39 14.43
CA ARG A 89 -17.56 -10.18 15.74
C ARG A 89 -17.12 -11.27 16.71
N PHE A 90 -16.50 -10.88 17.80
CA PHE A 90 -16.03 -11.81 18.83
C PHE A 90 -17.03 -11.84 19.99
N ALA A 91 -17.56 -13.04 20.28
CA ALA A 91 -18.56 -13.23 21.34
C ALA A 91 -17.97 -12.93 22.73
N GLN A 92 -16.69 -13.24 22.94
CA GLN A 92 -15.97 -12.86 24.16
C GLN A 92 -15.46 -11.42 24.02
N GLY A 93 -15.89 -10.55 24.95
CA GLY A 93 -15.43 -9.15 25.02
C GLY A 93 -16.20 -8.15 24.17
N ALA A 94 -17.27 -8.58 23.46
CA ALA A 94 -18.12 -7.70 22.64
C ALA A 94 -17.34 -6.81 21.65
N GLN A 95 -16.26 -7.36 21.07
CA GLN A 95 -15.38 -6.64 20.15
C GLN A 95 -15.75 -6.93 18.70
N THR A 96 -15.81 -5.88 17.88
CA THR A 96 -15.97 -5.96 16.43
C THR A 96 -14.71 -5.44 15.74
N THR A 97 -14.22 -6.12 14.72
CA THR A 97 -13.05 -5.71 13.92
C THR A 97 -13.39 -5.72 12.44
N GLN A 98 -12.95 -4.71 11.71
CA GLN A 98 -13.13 -4.61 10.27
C GLN A 98 -11.83 -5.01 9.55
N GLU A 99 -11.98 -5.81 8.51
CA GLU A 99 -10.93 -6.23 7.60
C GLU A 99 -11.17 -5.58 6.24
N THR A 100 -10.28 -4.66 5.90
CA THR A 100 -10.31 -3.94 4.63
C THR A 100 -9.82 -4.84 3.51
N ALA A 101 -10.59 -4.93 2.43
CA ALA A 101 -10.11 -5.54 1.20
C ALA A 101 -9.37 -4.49 0.38
N ILE A 102 -8.17 -4.84 -0.07
CA ILE A 102 -7.27 -3.97 -0.80
C ILE A 102 -6.92 -4.64 -2.13
N HIS A 103 -7.05 -3.89 -3.22
CA HIS A 103 -6.48 -4.27 -4.50
C HIS A 103 -5.55 -3.16 -4.98
N THR A 104 -4.26 -3.46 -4.93
CA THR A 104 -3.19 -2.58 -5.37
C THR A 104 -2.77 -2.95 -6.78
N ASN A 105 -2.77 -1.96 -7.67
CA ASN A 105 -2.08 -2.06 -8.96
C ASN A 105 -0.87 -1.09 -8.97
N LEU A 106 -0.21 -0.88 -10.11
CA LEU A 106 0.97 0.00 -10.15
C LEU A 106 0.62 1.49 -9.95
N LEU A 107 -0.60 1.89 -10.32
CA LEU A 107 -1.02 3.29 -10.43
C LEU A 107 -2.13 3.68 -9.44
N VAL A 108 -2.90 2.74 -8.93
CA VAL A 108 -4.09 3.00 -8.10
C VAL A 108 -4.25 1.86 -7.10
N ASP A 109 -4.58 2.24 -5.87
CA ASP A 109 -5.02 1.32 -4.83
C ASP A 109 -6.52 1.50 -4.60
N LEU A 110 -7.25 0.39 -4.68
CA LEU A 110 -8.68 0.29 -4.44
C LEU A 110 -8.92 -0.34 -3.07
N TYR A 111 -9.67 0.34 -2.21
CA TYR A 111 -10.03 -0.18 -0.89
C TYR A 111 -11.53 -0.26 -0.77
N ALA A 112 -12.00 -1.35 -0.17
CA ALA A 112 -13.36 -1.47 0.31
C ALA A 112 -13.34 -1.87 1.78
N VAL A 113 -14.13 -1.17 2.59
CA VAL A 113 -14.35 -1.50 4.00
C VAL A 113 -15.83 -1.78 4.19
N LEU A 114 -16.13 -2.91 4.82
CA LEU A 114 -17.48 -3.26 5.23
C LEU A 114 -17.81 -2.57 6.55
N GLY A 115 -18.83 -1.72 6.52
CA GLY A 115 -19.40 -1.07 7.68
C GLY A 115 -20.61 -1.80 8.25
N ASP A 116 -21.35 -1.09 9.10
CA ASP A 116 -22.55 -1.60 9.74
C ASP A 116 -23.69 -1.84 8.74
N THR A 117 -24.67 -2.61 9.20
CA THR A 117 -25.89 -2.92 8.44
C THR A 117 -26.73 -1.67 8.23
N ALA A 118 -27.24 -1.51 7.01
CA ALA A 118 -28.26 -0.53 6.65
C ALA A 118 -29.62 -1.25 6.41
N PRO A 119 -30.76 -0.55 6.39
CA PRO A 119 -32.05 -1.18 6.09
C PRO A 119 -32.01 -1.89 4.71
N GLY A 120 -32.05 -3.22 4.72
CA GLY A 120 -31.99 -4.05 3.51
C GLY A 120 -30.61 -4.22 2.87
N GLY A 121 -29.53 -3.72 3.49
CA GLY A 121 -28.20 -3.73 2.88
C GLY A 121 -27.05 -3.51 3.87
N VAL A 122 -25.92 -3.05 3.36
CA VAL A 122 -24.70 -2.75 4.14
C VAL A 122 -24.14 -1.39 3.77
N VAL A 123 -23.46 -0.75 4.72
CA VAL A 123 -22.67 0.44 4.43
C VAL A 123 -21.30 0.00 3.93
N LEU A 124 -20.90 0.48 2.76
CA LEU A 124 -19.56 0.31 2.23
C LEU A 124 -18.83 1.66 2.26
N ARG A 125 -17.57 1.62 2.68
CA ARG A 125 -16.66 2.74 2.53
C ARG A 125 -15.62 2.39 1.47
N LEU A 126 -15.65 3.13 0.37
CA LEU A 126 -14.86 2.90 -0.82
C LEU A 126 -13.76 3.95 -0.91
N HIS A 127 -12.55 3.53 -1.26
CA HIS A 127 -11.44 4.45 -1.51
C HIS A 127 -10.78 4.16 -2.84
N VAL A 128 -10.43 5.23 -3.55
CA VAL A 128 -9.62 5.21 -4.77
C VAL A 128 -8.40 6.10 -4.54
N ASN A 129 -7.24 5.48 -4.35
CA ASN A 129 -6.01 6.13 -3.95
C ASN A 129 -4.97 6.06 -5.08
N PRO A 130 -4.80 7.13 -5.87
CA PRO A 130 -3.85 7.14 -6.98
C PRO A 130 -2.40 7.24 -6.49
N LEU A 131 -1.51 6.48 -7.12
CA LEU A 131 -0.07 6.34 -6.87
C LEU A 131 0.31 6.10 -5.41
N ALA A 132 -0.59 5.55 -4.58
CA ALA A 132 -0.23 5.11 -3.23
C ALA A 132 1.00 4.17 -3.19
N PRO A 133 1.20 3.24 -4.15
CA PRO A 133 2.40 2.40 -4.20
C PRO A 133 3.72 3.17 -4.37
N PHE A 134 3.67 4.39 -4.92
CA PHE A 134 4.88 5.20 -5.15
C PHE A 134 5.48 5.73 -3.84
N LEU A 135 4.68 5.83 -2.78
CA LEU A 135 5.18 6.16 -1.44
C LEU A 135 6.14 5.07 -0.95
N TRP A 136 5.72 3.81 -1.08
CA TRP A 136 6.53 2.64 -0.71
C TRP A 136 7.71 2.43 -1.64
N LEU A 137 7.50 2.56 -2.96
CA LEU A 137 8.57 2.45 -3.95
C LEU A 137 9.64 3.52 -3.73
N GLY A 138 9.26 4.77 -3.50
CA GLY A 138 10.20 5.85 -3.22
C GLY A 138 11.02 5.61 -1.96
N ALA A 139 10.40 5.10 -0.89
CA ALA A 139 11.10 4.70 0.32
C ALA A 139 12.12 3.57 0.07
N LEU A 140 11.74 2.54 -0.70
CA LEU A 140 12.64 1.44 -1.06
C LEU A 140 13.83 1.95 -1.90
N VAL A 141 13.56 2.81 -2.90
CA VAL A 141 14.61 3.39 -3.74
C VAL A 141 15.54 4.29 -2.94
N MET A 142 15.02 5.08 -1.99
CA MET A 142 15.82 5.85 -1.04
C MET A 142 16.74 4.97 -0.20
N ALA A 143 16.20 3.89 0.37
CA ALA A 143 16.98 2.94 1.16
C ALA A 143 18.10 2.29 0.34
N LEU A 144 17.82 1.89 -0.91
CA LEU A 144 18.81 1.37 -1.85
C LEU A 144 19.89 2.40 -2.18
N GLY A 145 19.52 3.65 -2.45
CA GLY A 145 20.47 4.75 -2.68
C GLY A 145 21.37 5.02 -1.48
N GLY A 146 20.82 5.00 -0.27
CA GLY A 146 21.57 5.10 0.98
C GLY A 146 22.54 3.93 1.16
N GLY A 147 22.08 2.69 0.92
CA GLY A 147 22.93 1.50 0.98
C GLY A 147 24.09 1.53 -0.04
N LEU A 148 23.83 1.99 -1.26
CA LEU A 148 24.88 2.21 -2.28
C LEU A 148 25.89 3.27 -1.84
N SER A 149 25.43 4.35 -1.21
CA SER A 149 26.30 5.42 -0.71
C SER A 149 27.21 4.92 0.42
N LEU A 150 26.67 4.18 1.38
CA LEU A 150 27.41 3.58 2.50
C LEU A 150 28.40 2.49 2.05
N SER A 151 28.15 1.87 0.90
CA SER A 151 29.06 0.87 0.32
C SER A 151 30.33 1.48 -0.29
N ASP A 152 30.39 2.81 -0.44
CA ASP A 152 31.60 3.50 -0.87
C ASP A 152 32.62 3.56 0.28
N ARG A 153 33.73 2.83 0.13
CA ARG A 153 34.83 2.78 1.13
C ARG A 153 35.41 4.16 1.44
N ARG A 154 35.26 5.15 0.55
CA ARG A 154 35.78 6.51 0.76
C ARG A 154 34.97 7.32 1.78
N LEU A 155 33.69 6.98 1.95
CA LEU A 155 32.78 7.61 2.92
C LEU A 155 32.74 6.87 4.26
N ARG A 156 33.50 5.78 4.42
CA ARG A 156 33.70 5.12 5.72
C ARG A 156 34.57 5.98 6.64
N VAL A 157 33.98 6.98 7.28
CA VAL A 157 34.61 7.69 8.40
C VAL A 157 34.76 6.69 9.56
N GLY A 158 35.99 6.35 9.93
CA GLY A 158 36.28 5.41 11.03
C GLY A 158 36.73 3.99 10.63
N ALA A 159 36.86 3.67 9.34
CA ALA A 159 37.49 2.40 8.96
C ALA A 159 38.99 2.42 9.34
N PRO A 160 39.48 1.46 10.15
CA PRO A 160 40.87 1.46 10.60
C PRO A 160 41.78 1.39 9.37
N ARG A 161 42.63 2.41 9.18
CA ARG A 161 43.74 2.35 8.23
C ARG A 161 44.61 1.17 8.66
N ARG A 162 44.81 0.19 7.77
CA ARG A 162 45.77 -0.89 8.00
C ARG A 162 47.09 -0.25 8.43
N ALA A 163 47.56 -0.57 9.64
CA ALA A 163 48.85 -0.13 10.12
C ALA A 163 49.91 -0.60 9.13
N HIS A 164 50.72 0.32 8.63
CA HIS A 164 51.85 -0.02 7.80
C HIS A 164 52.84 -0.80 8.70
N PRO A 165 53.30 -2.01 8.33
CA PRO A 165 54.29 -2.71 9.13
C PRO A 165 55.52 -1.79 9.22
N ALA A 166 55.92 -1.46 10.44
CA ALA A 166 57.07 -0.61 10.69
C ALA A 166 58.29 -1.27 10.05
N ALA A 167 58.94 -0.57 9.12
CA ALA A 167 60.20 -1.00 8.56
C ALA A 167 61.21 -1.10 9.71
N GLY A 168 61.57 -2.33 10.09
CA GLY A 168 62.56 -2.59 11.12
C GLY A 168 63.87 -1.93 10.73
N ARG A 169 64.28 -0.91 11.48
CA ARG A 169 65.64 -0.36 11.43
C ARG A 169 66.57 -1.37 12.11
N ARG A 170 67.52 -1.89 11.35
CA ARG A 170 68.75 -2.53 11.85
C ARG A 170 69.74 -1.45 12.27
#